data_AF-A0A2R2IZP6-F1
#
_entry.id   AF-A0A2R2IZP6-F1
#
_cell.length_a   1.000
_cell.length_b   1.000
_cell.length_c   1.000
_cell.angle_alpha   90.00
_cell.angle_beta   90.00
_cell.angle_gamma   90.00
#
_symmetry.space_group_name_H-M   'P 1'
#
loop_
_entity.id
_entity.type
_entity.pdbx_description
1 polymer ?
#
loop_
_entity_poly.entity_id
_entity_poly.type
_entity_poly.pdbx_seq_one_letter_code
_entity_poly.pdbx_strand_id
1 'polypeptide(L)'
;MSDFVSITIQDDQVQRALRRLESSVADMTPAMRAIAASLAFITEENFEAEGRPSWTPSQRATNDGGVTLQHRGQLAASVVTAYDARSSQIGSNLDYARIHQLGGQAGRNEAVELEPRPYLPMTEDGELQPEAGEAVIGAVMRHLQHAAGTGM
;
A
#
# COMPACT_ATOMS: atom_id res chain seq x y z
N MET A 1 64.21 -1.70 -12.66
CA MET A 1 62.98 -2.29 -13.24
C MET A 1 61.87 -1.92 -12.30
N SER A 2 60.88 -1.17 -12.77
CA SER A 2 59.73 -0.78 -11.94
C SER A 2 58.72 -1.92 -11.96
N ASP A 3 58.48 -2.53 -10.80
CA ASP A 3 57.39 -3.49 -10.64
C ASP A 3 56.07 -2.73 -10.70
N PHE A 4 55.29 -2.95 -11.76
CA PHE A 4 53.93 -2.42 -11.86
C PHE A 4 52.93 -3.50 -11.47
N VAL A 5 52.07 -3.17 -10.51
CA VAL A 5 50.89 -3.97 -10.18
C VAL A 5 49.77 -3.59 -11.16
N SER A 6 49.26 -4.57 -11.89
CA SER A 6 48.08 -4.42 -12.74
C SER A 6 46.92 -5.19 -12.11
N ILE A 7 45.80 -4.52 -11.89
CA ILE A 7 44.53 -5.12 -11.49
C ILE A 7 43.58 -4.99 -12.67
N THR A 8 43.11 -6.12 -13.20
CA THR A 8 42.09 -6.15 -14.27
C THR A 8 40.76 -6.58 -13.66
N ILE A 9 39.74 -5.73 -13.76
CA ILE A 9 38.37 -6.09 -13.39
C ILE A 9 37.68 -6.61 -14.65
N GLN A 10 37.29 -7.88 -14.63
CA GLN A 10 36.45 -8.48 -15.67
C GLN A 10 34.97 -8.20 -15.39
N ASP A 11 34.20 -7.86 -16.42
CA ASP A 11 32.82 -7.40 -16.31
C ASP A 11 31.78 -8.53 -16.22
N ASP A 12 32.20 -9.80 -16.21
CA ASP A 12 31.30 -10.95 -16.13
C ASP A 12 30.29 -10.88 -14.97
N GLN A 13 30.72 -10.37 -13.82
CA GLN A 13 29.83 -10.15 -12.67
C GLN A 13 28.81 -9.05 -12.94
N VAL A 14 29.24 -7.97 -13.58
CA VAL A 14 28.38 -6.84 -13.99
C VAL A 14 27.36 -7.31 -15.03
N GLN A 15 27.78 -8.02 -16.08
CA GLN A 15 26.91 -8.56 -17.11
C GLN A 15 25.88 -9.55 -16.58
N ARG A 16 26.24 -10.33 -15.54
CA ARG A 16 25.28 -11.23 -14.87
C ARG A 16 24.27 -10.45 -14.02
N ALA A 17 24.71 -9.45 -13.28
CA ALA A 17 23.81 -8.60 -12.49
C ALA A 17 22.81 -7.85 -13.38
N LEU A 18 23.28 -7.27 -14.50
CA LEU A 18 22.42 -6.57 -15.46
C LEU A 18 21.35 -7.49 -16.06
N ARG A 19 21.70 -8.72 -16.45
CA ARG A 19 20.72 -9.70 -16.96
C ARG A 19 19.66 -10.08 -15.93
N ARG A 20 20.05 -10.20 -14.65
CA ARG A 20 19.08 -10.46 -13.56
C ARG A 20 18.16 -9.27 -13.33
N LEU A 21 18.71 -8.06 -13.33
CA LEU A 21 17.93 -6.82 -13.23
C LEU A 21 16.93 -6.70 -14.38
N GLU A 22 17.36 -6.94 -15.61
CA GLU A 22 16.48 -6.97 -16.80
C GLU A 22 15.32 -7.95 -16.61
N SER A 23 15.61 -9.19 -16.20
CA SER A 23 14.56 -10.20 -15.94
C SER A 23 13.62 -9.79 -14.80
N SER A 24 14.12 -9.09 -13.78
CA SER A 24 13.33 -8.70 -12.60
C SER A 24 12.46 -7.48 -12.87
N VAL A 25 12.87 -6.60 -13.79
CA VAL A 25 12.01 -5.51 -14.30
C VAL A 25 10.94 -6.06 -15.23
N ALA A 26 11.22 -7.14 -15.98
CA ALA A 26 10.24 -7.80 -16.82
C ALA A 26 9.13 -8.50 -16.00
N ASP A 27 9.48 -9.04 -14.83
CA ASP A 27 8.52 -9.61 -13.87
C ASP A 27 8.59 -8.92 -12.50
N MET A 28 7.77 -7.87 -12.37
CA MET A 28 7.60 -7.13 -11.11
C MET A 28 6.54 -7.76 -10.19
N THR A 29 6.00 -8.94 -10.51
CA THR A 29 4.98 -9.62 -9.67
C THR A 29 5.39 -9.72 -8.20
N PRO A 30 6.66 -10.05 -7.86
CA PRO A 30 7.08 -10.09 -6.45
C PRO A 30 7.00 -8.71 -5.76
N ALA A 31 7.39 -7.64 -6.47
CA ALA A 31 7.29 -6.28 -5.97
C ALA A 31 5.83 -5.83 -5.81
N MET A 32 4.97 -6.07 -6.82
CA MET A 32 3.56 -5.69 -6.78
C MET A 32 2.78 -6.45 -5.70
N ARG A 33 3.13 -7.72 -5.46
CA ARG A 33 2.62 -8.50 -4.32
C ARG A 33 3.02 -7.89 -2.98
N ALA A 34 4.29 -7.48 -2.83
CA ALA A 34 4.76 -6.83 -1.61
C ALA A 34 4.06 -5.48 -1.38
N ILE A 35 3.86 -4.71 -2.45
CA ILE A 35 3.07 -3.47 -2.41
C ILE A 35 1.64 -3.76 -1.93
N ALA A 36 0.96 -4.74 -2.52
CA ALA A 36 -0.41 -5.11 -2.13
C ALA A 36 -0.50 -5.44 -0.64
N ALA A 37 0.45 -6.23 -0.13
CA ALA A 37 0.52 -6.59 1.28
C ALA A 37 0.73 -5.35 2.18
N SER A 38 1.62 -4.43 1.79
CA SER A 38 1.84 -3.18 2.53
C SER A 38 0.62 -2.27 2.54
N LEU A 39 -0.09 -2.13 1.41
CA LEU A 39 -1.31 -1.34 1.35
C LEU A 39 -2.40 -1.92 2.26
N ALA A 40 -2.54 -3.25 2.29
CA ALA A 40 -3.47 -3.92 3.20
C ALA A 40 -3.10 -3.68 4.66
N PHE A 41 -1.83 -3.85 5.01
CA PHE A 41 -1.32 -3.60 6.37
C PHE A 41 -1.59 -2.17 6.84
N ILE A 42 -1.28 -1.16 6.00
CA ILE A 42 -1.51 0.25 6.36
C ILE A 42 -3.02 0.54 6.47
N THR A 43 -3.85 -0.12 5.68
CA THR A 43 -5.32 -0.02 5.81
C THR A 43 -5.79 -0.56 7.16
N GLU A 44 -5.23 -1.68 7.62
CA GLU A 44 -5.50 -2.22 8.96
C GLU A 44 -5.05 -1.24 10.06
N GLU A 45 -3.86 -0.65 9.93
CA GLU A 45 -3.38 0.39 10.84
C GLU A 45 -4.26 1.63 10.86
N ASN A 46 -4.84 2.02 9.71
CA ASN A 46 -5.79 3.12 9.62
C ASN A 46 -7.09 2.80 10.37
N PHE A 47 -7.60 1.56 10.27
CA PHE A 47 -8.73 1.15 11.09
C PHE A 47 -8.39 1.19 12.59
N GLU A 48 -7.25 0.62 12.99
CA GLU A 48 -6.80 0.58 14.38
C GLU A 48 -6.62 1.99 14.98
N ALA A 49 -6.08 2.93 14.21
CA ALA A 49 -5.87 4.31 14.62
C ALA A 49 -7.14 5.18 14.57
N GLU A 50 -8.29 4.62 14.18
CA GLU A 50 -9.52 5.35 13.87
C GLU A 50 -9.32 6.46 12.84
N GLY A 51 -8.50 6.21 11.82
CA GLY A 51 -8.20 7.12 10.73
C GLY A 51 -6.86 7.83 10.85
N ARG A 52 -6.36 8.30 9.69
CA ARG A 52 -5.18 9.18 9.56
C ARG A 52 -5.46 10.26 8.52
N PRO A 53 -5.96 11.46 8.91
CA PRO A 53 -6.24 11.91 10.28
C PRO A 53 -7.43 11.17 10.93
N SER A 54 -7.52 11.24 12.27
CA SER A 54 -8.56 10.55 13.03
C SER A 54 -9.98 10.99 12.62
N TRP A 55 -10.87 10.02 12.47
CA TRP A 55 -12.27 10.21 12.10
C TRP A 55 -13.08 10.82 13.23
N THR A 56 -14.10 11.60 12.85
CA THR A 56 -15.16 11.99 13.78
C THR A 56 -15.86 10.76 14.34
N PRO A 57 -15.94 10.59 15.68
CA PRO A 57 -16.65 9.47 16.29
C PRO A 57 -18.08 9.33 15.78
N SER A 58 -18.46 8.12 15.36
CA SER A 58 -19.83 7.86 14.93
C SER A 58 -20.81 8.02 16.10
N GLN A 59 -22.07 8.40 15.84
CA GLN A 59 -23.08 8.53 16.88
C GLN A 59 -23.22 7.27 17.76
N ARG A 60 -23.11 6.09 17.14
CA ARG A 60 -23.09 4.81 17.86
C ARG A 60 -21.87 4.70 18.78
N ALA A 61 -20.67 5.03 18.29
CA ALA A 61 -19.46 5.04 19.13
C ALA A 61 -19.59 6.01 20.32
N THR A 62 -20.22 7.17 20.11
CA THR A 62 -20.49 8.15 21.16
C THR A 62 -21.53 7.66 22.18
N ASN A 63 -22.60 6.98 21.74
CA ASN A 63 -23.71 6.56 22.60
C ASN A 63 -23.42 5.25 23.35
N ASP A 64 -22.89 4.27 22.63
CA ASP A 64 -22.79 2.87 23.09
C ASP A 64 -21.33 2.48 23.37
N GLY A 65 -20.38 3.35 23.06
CA GLY A 65 -18.95 3.06 23.08
C GLY A 65 -18.44 2.31 21.84
N GLY A 66 -17.15 1.98 21.85
CA GLY A 66 -16.47 1.26 20.79
C GLY A 66 -15.94 2.14 19.66
N VAL A 67 -15.52 1.51 18.57
CA VAL A 67 -14.64 2.11 17.55
C VAL A 67 -15.40 2.46 16.27
N THR A 68 -15.17 3.65 15.72
CA THR A 68 -15.84 4.10 14.50
C THR A 68 -15.51 3.18 13.31
N LEU A 69 -16.49 2.91 12.45
CA LEU A 69 -16.43 1.92 11.35
C LEU A 69 -16.11 0.45 11.73
N GLN A 70 -16.01 0.11 13.02
CA GLN A 70 -15.63 -1.23 13.46
C GLN A 70 -16.66 -1.95 14.35
N HIS A 71 -17.96 -1.62 14.26
CA HIS A 71 -18.98 -2.26 15.10
C HIS A 71 -19.01 -3.79 14.98
N ARG A 72 -19.02 -4.32 13.74
CA ARG A 72 -18.93 -5.77 13.46
C ARG A 72 -17.66 -6.14 12.68
N GLY A 73 -16.76 -5.17 12.46
CA GLY A 73 -15.56 -5.34 11.62
C GLY A 73 -15.82 -5.61 10.12
N GLN A 74 -17.07 -5.56 9.64
CA GLN A 74 -17.40 -5.94 8.26
C GLN A 74 -16.67 -5.10 7.20
N LEU A 75 -16.54 -3.79 7.42
CA LEU A 75 -15.83 -2.92 6.48
C LEU A 75 -14.34 -3.26 6.43
N ALA A 76 -13.68 -3.39 7.59
CA ALA A 76 -12.28 -3.79 7.65
C ALA A 76 -12.05 -5.16 6.99
N ALA A 77 -12.90 -6.15 7.29
CA ALA A 77 -12.82 -7.49 6.72
C ALA A 77 -13.16 -7.56 5.21
N SER A 78 -13.74 -6.50 4.64
CA SER A 78 -14.07 -6.43 3.21
C SER A 78 -12.94 -5.95 2.32
N VAL A 79 -11.83 -5.49 2.93
CA VAL A 79 -10.69 -4.99 2.20
C VAL A 79 -10.03 -6.15 1.45
N VAL A 80 -9.87 -5.97 0.15
CA VAL A 80 -9.27 -6.95 -0.75
C VAL A 80 -8.17 -6.31 -1.57
N THR A 81 -7.18 -7.11 -1.94
CA THR A 81 -6.09 -6.69 -2.82
C THR A 81 -6.00 -7.58 -4.04
N ALA A 82 -5.46 -7.02 -5.12
CA ALA A 82 -5.11 -7.74 -6.34
C ALA A 82 -3.78 -7.21 -6.87
N TYR A 83 -3.03 -8.05 -7.59
CA TYR A 83 -1.77 -7.64 -8.19
C TYR A 83 -1.45 -8.49 -9.41
N ASP A 84 -0.65 -7.91 -10.32
CA ASP A 84 -0.01 -8.60 -11.43
C ASP A 84 1.41 -8.04 -11.64
N ALA A 85 2.06 -8.38 -12.74
CA ALA A 85 3.42 -7.90 -13.03
C ALA A 85 3.50 -6.38 -13.29
N ARG A 86 2.38 -5.66 -13.36
CA ARG A 86 2.33 -4.24 -13.76
C ARG A 86 1.52 -3.36 -12.80
N SER A 87 0.70 -3.96 -11.95
CA SER A 87 -0.23 -3.23 -11.08
C SER A 87 -0.37 -3.89 -9.71
N SER A 88 -0.69 -3.05 -8.74
CA SER A 88 -1.13 -3.46 -7.41
C SER A 88 -2.37 -2.63 -7.06
N GLN A 89 -3.39 -3.29 -6.50
CA GLN A 89 -4.72 -2.75 -6.28
C GLN A 89 -5.18 -3.06 -4.86
N ILE A 90 -5.90 -2.12 -4.27
CA ILE A 90 -6.59 -2.27 -2.98
C ILE A 90 -7.98 -1.64 -3.07
N GLY A 91 -8.96 -2.26 -2.43
CA GLY A 91 -10.32 -1.73 -2.36
C GLY A 91 -11.19 -2.56 -1.42
N SER A 92 -12.50 -2.35 -1.50
CA SER A 92 -13.49 -3.11 -0.74
C SER A 92 -14.57 -3.65 -1.69
N ASN A 93 -15.11 -4.82 -1.35
CA ASN A 93 -16.21 -5.45 -2.09
C ASN A 93 -17.61 -5.07 -1.54
N LEU A 94 -17.73 -4.07 -0.66
CA LEU A 94 -19.00 -3.61 -0.11
C LEU A 94 -19.50 -2.33 -0.80
N ASP A 95 -20.79 -2.29 -1.12
CA ASP A 95 -21.43 -1.14 -1.81
C ASP A 95 -21.27 0.18 -1.04
N TYR A 96 -21.36 0.12 0.29
CA TYR A 96 -21.28 1.30 1.16
C TYR A 96 -19.83 1.73 1.46
N ALA A 97 -18.83 0.97 1.03
CA ALA A 97 -17.42 1.25 1.33
C ALA A 97 -16.96 2.58 0.73
N ARG A 98 -17.49 2.94 -0.46
CA ARG A 98 -17.21 4.20 -1.15
C ARG A 98 -17.69 5.41 -0.35
N ILE A 99 -18.91 5.37 0.19
CA ILE A 99 -19.46 6.53 0.92
C ILE A 99 -18.74 6.75 2.25
N HIS A 100 -18.17 5.70 2.87
CA HIS A 100 -17.27 5.88 4.01
C HIS A 100 -15.93 6.45 3.60
N GLN A 101 -15.32 6.00 2.49
CA GLN A 101 -14.03 6.50 2.04
C GLN A 101 -14.09 7.98 1.66
N LEU A 102 -15.11 8.38 0.90
CA LEU A 102 -15.17 9.69 0.23
C LEU A 102 -16.19 10.66 0.84
N GLY A 103 -17.04 10.20 1.76
CA GLY A 103 -18.18 10.97 2.24
C GLY A 103 -19.23 11.19 1.16
N GLY A 104 -20.17 12.09 1.43
CA GLY A 104 -21.24 12.51 0.53
C GLY A 104 -22.64 12.18 1.03
N GLN A 105 -23.63 12.30 0.15
CA GLN A 105 -25.04 12.13 0.51
C GLN A 105 -25.43 10.66 0.70
N ALA A 106 -26.20 10.38 1.74
CA ALA A 106 -26.62 9.06 2.17
C ALA A 106 -28.00 9.08 2.85
N GLY A 107 -28.48 7.88 3.23
CA GLY A 107 -29.78 7.72 3.86
C GLY A 107 -30.95 7.72 2.88
N ARG A 108 -32.18 7.69 3.42
CA ARG A 108 -33.39 7.68 2.60
C ARG A 108 -33.48 9.00 1.82
N ASN A 109 -33.56 8.91 0.50
CA ASN A 109 -33.60 10.06 -0.42
C ASN A 109 -32.40 11.01 -0.26
N GLU A 110 -31.21 10.49 0.07
CA GLU A 110 -29.99 11.30 0.17
C GLU A 110 -30.11 12.47 1.17
N ALA A 111 -30.91 12.29 2.23
CA ALA A 111 -31.24 13.35 3.18
C ALA A 111 -30.13 13.66 4.21
N VAL A 112 -29.03 12.92 4.20
CA VAL A 112 -27.95 13.03 5.19
C VAL A 112 -26.62 13.16 4.48
N GLU A 113 -25.87 14.20 4.79
CA GLU A 113 -24.48 14.33 4.36
C GLU A 113 -23.54 13.64 5.35
N LEU A 114 -22.72 12.72 4.85
CA LEU A 114 -21.69 12.03 5.63
C LEU A 114 -20.32 12.63 5.37
N GLU A 115 -19.63 12.95 6.45
CA GLU A 115 -18.20 13.28 6.42
C GLU A 115 -17.37 12.06 5.94
N PRO A 116 -16.30 12.30 5.15
CA PRO A 116 -15.37 11.25 4.74
C PRO A 116 -14.66 10.65 5.96
N ARG A 117 -14.47 9.34 5.90
CA ARG A 117 -13.71 8.54 6.86
C ARG A 117 -12.75 7.65 6.07
N PRO A 118 -11.71 8.23 5.46
CA PRO A 118 -10.79 7.51 4.60
C PRO A 118 -10.06 6.45 5.43
N TYR A 119 -10.14 5.19 4.99
CA TYR A 119 -9.47 4.05 5.62
C TYR A 119 -8.43 3.42 4.67
N LEU A 120 -8.63 3.54 3.35
CA LEU A 120 -7.61 3.19 2.38
C LEU A 120 -6.37 4.09 2.56
N PRO A 121 -5.17 3.64 2.13
CA PRO A 121 -3.91 4.31 2.40
C PRO A 121 -3.69 5.51 1.46
N MET A 122 -4.70 6.38 1.39
CA MET A 122 -4.77 7.57 0.56
C MET A 122 -5.11 8.79 1.42
N THR A 123 -4.63 9.95 1.02
CA THR A 123 -5.02 11.25 1.55
C THR A 123 -6.36 11.69 0.97
N GLU A 124 -6.93 12.78 1.52
CA GLU A 124 -8.15 13.39 1.00
C GLU A 124 -8.02 13.83 -0.48
N ASP A 125 -6.81 14.19 -0.89
CA ASP A 125 -6.49 14.61 -2.27
C ASP A 125 -6.32 13.43 -3.24
N GLY A 126 -6.44 12.18 -2.76
CA GLY A 126 -6.28 10.97 -3.56
C GLY A 126 -4.83 10.53 -3.77
N GLU A 127 -3.87 11.15 -3.08
CA GLU A 127 -2.47 10.75 -3.06
C GLU A 127 -2.23 9.63 -2.06
N LEU A 128 -1.14 8.86 -2.17
CA LEU A 128 -0.78 7.88 -1.14
C LEU A 128 -0.42 8.59 0.17
N GLN A 129 -0.77 7.95 1.29
CA GLN A 129 -0.20 8.34 2.59
C GLN A 129 1.34 8.19 2.57
N PRO A 130 2.09 9.03 3.30
CA PRO A 130 3.56 8.99 3.29
C PRO A 130 4.14 7.59 3.50
N GLU A 131 3.64 6.87 4.49
CA GLU A 131 4.06 5.52 4.86
C GLU A 131 3.74 4.51 3.74
N ALA A 132 2.63 4.70 3.02
CA ALA A 132 2.28 3.88 1.87
C ALA A 132 3.19 4.16 0.67
N GLY A 133 3.53 5.42 0.43
CA GLY A 133 4.52 5.81 -0.58
C GLY A 133 5.91 5.21 -0.29
N GLU A 134 6.37 5.29 0.97
CA GLU A 134 7.61 4.67 1.41
C GLU A 134 7.60 3.15 1.24
N ALA A 135 6.48 2.49 1.61
CA ALA A 135 6.34 1.06 1.44
C ALA A 135 6.39 0.64 -0.04
N VAL A 136 5.78 1.42 -0.94
CA VAL A 136 5.81 1.18 -2.39
C VAL A 136 7.24 1.25 -2.93
N ILE A 137 7.95 2.34 -2.65
CA ILE A 137 9.33 2.51 -3.11
C ILE A 137 10.24 1.44 -2.47
N GLY A 138 10.05 1.16 -1.18
CA GLY A 138 10.80 0.13 -0.48
C GLY A 138 10.63 -1.25 -1.08
N ALA A 139 9.41 -1.62 -1.49
CA ALA A 139 9.14 -2.91 -2.14
C ALA A 139 9.87 -3.03 -3.48
N VAL A 140 9.82 -1.99 -4.31
CA VAL A 140 10.53 -1.95 -5.61
C VAL A 140 12.04 -2.03 -5.40
N MET A 141 12.59 -1.22 -4.50
CA MET A 141 14.03 -1.18 -4.24
C MET A 141 14.55 -2.52 -3.72
N ARG A 142 13.84 -3.16 -2.78
CA ARG A 142 14.21 -4.49 -2.28
C ARG A 142 14.22 -5.54 -3.39
N HIS A 143 13.22 -5.53 -4.27
CA HIS A 143 13.14 -6.45 -5.42
C HIS A 143 14.35 -6.28 -6.36
N LEU A 144 14.68 -5.04 -6.71
CA LEU A 144 15.82 -4.74 -7.58
C LEU A 144 17.18 -5.04 -6.93
N GLN A 145 17.34 -4.77 -5.63
CA GLN A 145 18.55 -5.09 -4.88
C GLN A 145 18.78 -6.60 -4.77
N HIS A 146 17.70 -7.36 -4.53
CA HIS A 146 17.78 -8.82 -4.54
C HIS A 146 18.22 -9.35 -5.91
N ALA A 147 17.67 -8.79 -6.99
CA ALA A 147 18.05 -9.15 -8.36
C ALA A 147 19.51 -8.82 -8.70
N ALA A 148 20.02 -7.69 -8.22
CA ALA A 148 21.41 -7.27 -8.38
C ALA A 148 22.40 -8.15 -7.59
N GLY A 149 21.91 -8.99 -6.66
CA GLY A 149 22.75 -9.82 -5.79
C GLY A 149 23.33 -9.05 -4.60
N THR A 150 22.74 -7.91 -4.25
CA THR A 150 23.20 -7.02 -3.16
C THR A 150 22.27 -7.02 -1.95
N GLY A 151 21.23 -7.86 -1.91
CA GLY A 151 20.36 -8.01 -0.74
C GLY A 151 20.82 -9.15 0.18
N MET A 152 21.45 -8.81 1.31
CA MET A 152 21.33 -9.58 2.57
C MET A 152 20.24 -8.93 3.43
#